data_AF-A0A7Y3JG41-F1
#
_entry.id   AF-A0A7Y3JG41-F1
#
_cell.length_a   1.000
_cell.length_b   1.000
_cell.length_c   1.000
_cell.angle_alpha   90.00
_cell.angle_beta   90.00
_cell.angle_gamma   90.00
#
_symmetry.space_group_name_H-M   'P 1'
#
loop_
_entity.id
_entity.type
_entity.pdbx_description
1 polymer ?
#
loop_
_entity_poly.entity_id
_entity_poly.type
_entity_poly.pdbx_seq_one_letter_code
_entity_poly.pdbx_strand_id
1 'polypeptide(L)' 'MIRIDAEPRLAEAVACPYLPGKSFVQRYFFASSLSESDLGSLLDSGWRHFGSFFFRPDCPSCQACE' A
#
# COMPACT_ATOMS: atom_id res chain seq x y z
N MET A 1 14.10 10.93 -6.55
CA MET A 1 13.30 11.91 -5.76
C MET A 1 11.88 11.57 -6.09
N ILE A 2 11.25 10.79 -5.21
CA ILE A 2 9.96 10.15 -5.46
C ILE A 2 8.93 11.23 -5.81
N ARG A 3 8.42 11.18 -7.05
CA ARG A 3 7.23 11.94 -7.43
C ARG A 3 6.01 11.10 -7.08
N ILE A 4 5.48 11.36 -5.89
CA ILE A 4 4.18 10.85 -5.48
C ILE A 4 3.15 11.80 -6.06
N ASP A 5 2.33 11.31 -6.99
CA ASP A 5 1.37 12.15 -7.74
C ASP A 5 0.17 12.56 -6.85
N ALA A 6 -0.06 11.85 -5.74
CA ALA A 6 -1.10 12.15 -4.75
C ALA A 6 -0.77 11.59 -3.36
N GLU A 7 -1.14 12.31 -2.30
CA GLU A 7 -1.00 11.84 -0.91
C GLU A 7 -1.65 10.47 -0.69
N PRO A 8 -1.02 9.55 0.07
CA PRO A 8 -1.57 8.24 0.33
C PRO A 8 -2.93 8.26 1.04
N ARG A 9 -3.92 7.60 0.42
CA ARG A 9 -5.32 7.51 0.89
C ARG A 9 -5.61 6.15 1.50
N LEU A 10 -6.52 6.11 2.46
CA LEU A 10 -7.08 4.87 2.97
C LEU A 10 -8.25 4.42 2.07
N ALA A 11 -8.28 3.14 1.75
CA ALA A 11 -9.44 2.50 1.15
C ALA A 11 -10.52 2.26 2.22
N GLU A 12 -11.76 2.05 1.76
CA GLU A 12 -12.84 1.60 2.63
C GLU A 12 -12.51 0.22 3.25
N ALA A 13 -12.89 0.04 4.51
CA ALA A 13 -12.68 -1.22 5.21
C ALA A 13 -13.60 -2.31 4.65
N VAL A 14 -13.02 -3.47 4.36
CA VAL A 14 -13.75 -4.65 3.90
C VAL A 14 -13.46 -5.84 4.82
N ALA A 15 -14.21 -6.93 4.70
CA ALA A 15 -13.90 -8.17 5.41
C ALA A 15 -12.50 -8.68 5.01
N CYS A 16 -11.69 -9.08 5.99
CA CYS A 16 -10.36 -9.60 5.72
C CYS A 16 -10.45 -10.93 4.96
N PRO A 17 -9.77 -11.06 3.80
CA PRO A 17 -9.84 -12.28 2.99
C PRO A 17 -9.07 -13.46 3.61
N TYR A 18 -8.15 -13.18 4.55
CA TYR A 18 -7.28 -14.21 5.14
C TYR A 18 -7.66 -14.58 6.58
N LEU A 19 -8.28 -13.67 7.32
CA LEU A 19 -8.57 -13.85 8.75
C LEU A 19 -10.06 -13.59 9.02
N PRO A 20 -10.87 -14.65 9.21
CA PRO A 20 -12.28 -14.51 9.53
C PRO A 20 -12.53 -13.60 10.73
N GLY A 21 -13.53 -12.72 10.62
CA GLY A 21 -13.90 -11.78 11.68
C GLY A 21 -12.98 -10.56 11.83
N LYS A 22 -11.96 -10.40 10.98
CA LYS A 22 -11.14 -9.19 10.93
C LYS A 22 -11.50 -8.32 9.73
N SER A 23 -11.13 -7.05 9.79
CA SER A 23 -11.24 -6.11 8.67
C SER A 23 -9.90 -5.98 7.95
N PHE A 24 -9.96 -5.89 6.63
CA PHE A 24 -8.84 -5.48 5.79
C PHE A 24 -9.02 -4.02 5.40
N VAL A 25 -7.95 -3.25 5.57
CA VAL A 25 -7.81 -1.88 5.11
C VAL A 25 -6.47 -1.77 4.42
N GLN A 26 -6.42 -1.04 3.31
CA GLN A 26 -5.18 -0.71 2.64
C GLN A 26 -5.02 0.79 2.51
N ARG A 27 -3.77 1.23 2.57
CA ARG A 27 -3.36 2.55 2.12
C ARG A 27 -2.84 2.45 0.70
N TYR A 28 -3.17 3.42 -0.14
CA TYR A 28 -2.76 3.43 -1.53
C TYR A 28 -2.44 4.84 -2.04
N PHE A 29 -1.63 4.91 -3.09
CA PHE A 29 -1.40 6.13 -3.88
C PHE A 29 -1.09 5.77 -5.33
N PHE A 30 -1.01 6.79 -6.19
CA PHE A 30 -0.54 6.64 -7.56
C PHE A 30 0.81 7.34 -7.73
N ALA A 31 1.72 6.69 -8.42
CA ALA A 31 2.99 7.28 -8.81
C ALA A 31 3.42 6.82 -10.20
N SER A 32 4.14 7.68 -10.88
CA SER A 32 4.68 7.46 -12.21
C SER A 32 6.11 7.99 -12.29
N SER A 33 6.86 7.57 -13.31
CA SER A 33 8.23 8.06 -13.54
C SER A 33 9.21 7.86 -12.36
N LEU A 34 9.07 6.76 -11.61
CA LEU A 34 9.98 6.42 -10.53
C LEU A 34 11.33 5.93 -11.08
N SER A 35 12.43 6.35 -10.47
CA SER A 35 13.72 5.68 -10.68
C SER A 35 13.71 4.29 -10.03
N GLU A 36 14.68 3.44 -10.40
CA GLU A 36 14.89 2.15 -9.73
C GLU A 36 15.12 2.30 -8.23
N SER A 37 15.87 3.34 -7.82
CA SER A 37 16.10 3.65 -6.41
C SER A 37 14.84 4.11 -5.66
N ASP A 38 14.00 4.90 -6.31
CA ASP A 38 12.72 5.35 -5.75
C ASP A 38 11.78 4.15 -5.57
N LEU A 39 11.71 3.25 -6.56
CA LEU A 39 10.92 2.01 -6.49
C LEU A 39 11.47 1.07 -5.40
N GLY A 40 12.79 0.85 -5.33
CA GLY A 40 13.41 0.02 -4.30
C GLY A 40 13.08 0.52 -2.89
N SER A 41 13.18 1.83 -2.67
CA SER A 41 12.82 2.45 -1.37
C SER A 41 11.35 2.23 -0.99
N LEU A 42 10.44 2.24 -1.98
CA LEU A 42 9.03 1.93 -1.75
C LEU A 42 8.82 0.45 -1.39
N LEU A 43 9.45 -0.47 -2.12
CA LEU A 43 9.34 -1.90 -1.86
C LEU A 43 9.90 -2.29 -0.48
N ASP A 44 11.05 -1.71 -0.11
CA ASP A 44 11.72 -1.91 1.19
C ASP A 44 10.89 -1.36 2.36
N SER A 45 10.07 -0.33 2.11
CA SER A 45 9.13 0.23 3.10
C SER A 45 7.76 -0.47 3.12
N GLY A 46 7.65 -1.63 2.49
CA GLY A 46 6.47 -2.49 2.53
C GLY A 46 5.39 -2.17 1.49
N TRP A 47 5.65 -1.24 0.57
CA TRP A 47 4.73 -1.01 -0.54
C TRP A 47 4.80 -2.13 -1.57
N ARG A 48 3.66 -2.41 -2.19
CA ARG A 48 3.51 -3.24 -3.37
C ARG A 48 2.84 -2.43 -4.46
N HIS A 49 2.96 -2.85 -5.71
CA HIS A 49 2.38 -2.09 -6.80
C HIS A 49 1.91 -2.96 -7.96
N PHE A 50 0.96 -2.41 -8.72
CA PHE A 50 0.53 -2.91 -10.01
C PHE A 50 0.48 -1.73 -10.98
N GLY A 51 1.45 -1.67 -11.90
CA GLY A 51 1.67 -0.47 -12.70
C GLY A 51 1.95 0.75 -11.82
N SER A 52 1.18 1.82 -12.02
CA SER A 52 1.26 3.08 -11.25
C SER A 52 0.50 3.09 -9.93
N PHE A 53 -0.23 2.01 -9.59
CA PHE A 53 -0.98 1.91 -8.34
C PHE A 53 -0.13 1.26 -7.26
N PHE A 54 0.14 1.98 -6.17
CA PHE A 54 0.93 1.52 -5.03
C PHE A 54 0.02 1.32 -3.82
N PHE A 55 0.21 0.24 -3.08
CA PHE A 55 -0.60 -0.11 -1.93
C PHE A 55 0.19 -0.88 -0.86
N ARG A 56 -0.27 -0.79 0.40
CA ARG A 56 0.17 -1.64 1.51
C ARG A 56 -0.97 -1.85 2.50
N PRO A 57 -0.97 -2.95 3.28
CA PRO A 57 -1.90 -3.11 4.40
C PRO A 57 -1.78 -1.95 5.39
N ASP A 58 -2.90 -1.50 5.92
CA ASP A 58 -2.99 -0.51 7.01
C ASP A 58 -4.16 -0.90 7.95
N CYS A 59 -4.21 -2.20 8.29
CA CYS A 59 -5.29 -2.79 9.06
C CYS A 59 -5.23 -2.33 10.53
N PRO A 60 -6.31 -1.80 11.12
CA PRO A 60 -6.30 -1.35 12.52
C PRO A 60 -6.22 -2.50 13.54
N SER A 61 -6.54 -3.72 13.13
CA SER A 61 -6.70 -4.88 14.03
C SER A 61 -5.57 -5.92 13.98
N CYS A 62 -4.60 -5.79 13.07
CA CYS A 62 -3.43 -6.68 12.97
C CYS A 62 -2.39 -6.19 11.96
N GLN A 63 -1.17 -6.74 12.07
CA GLN A 63 -0.06 -6.55 11.13
C GLN A 63 0.41 -7.89 10.50
N ALA A 64 -0.50 -8.83 10.29
CA ALA A 64 -0.15 -10.19 9.85
C ALA A 64 0.31 -10.30 8.38
N CYS A 65 0.18 -9.23 7.59
CA CYS A 65 0.53 -9.19 6.17
C CYS A 65 1.76 -8.30 5.89
N GLU A 66 2.42 -7.81 6.95
CA GLU A 66 3.66 -7.02 6.86
C GLU A 66 4.88 -7.91 6.65
#